data_AF-G1CS29-F1
#
_entry.id   AF-G1CS29-F1
#
_cell.length_a   1.000
_cell.length_b   1.000
_cell.length_c   1.000
_cell.angle_alpha   90.00
_cell.angle_beta   90.00
_cell.angle_gamma   90.00
#
_symmetry.space_group_name_H-M   'P 1'
#
loop_
_entity.id
_entity.type
_entity.pdbx_description
1 polymer ?
#
loop_
_entity_poly.entity_id
_entity_poly.type
_entity_poly.pdbx_seq_one_letter_code
_entity_poly.pdbx_strand_id
1 'polypeptide(L)' 'KDILGALLLALTLATLVLLLPDLLGDPDNYTPANPLSTPP' A
#
# COMPACT_ATOMS: atom_id res chain seq x y z
N LYS A 1 18.78 -20.49 2.67
CA LYS A 1 18.27 -19.65 1.57
C LYS A 1 16.91 -19.04 1.91
N ASP A 2 15.98 -19.83 2.47
CA ASP A 2 14.58 -19.41 2.65
C ASP A 2 14.42 -18.32 3.72
N ILE A 3 15.18 -18.41 4.83
CA ILE A 3 15.17 -17.39 5.89
C ILE A 3 15.67 -16.03 5.39
N LEU A 4 16.71 -16.02 4.54
CA LEU A 4 17.21 -14.77 3.95
C LEU A 4 16.16 -14.14 3.03
N GLY A 5 15.48 -14.95 2.21
CA GLY A 5 14.38 -14.48 1.38
C GLY A 5 13.21 -13.91 2.19
N ALA A 6 12.81 -14.60 3.26
CA ALA A 6 11.77 -14.12 4.17
C ALA A 6 12.15 -12.80 4.86
N LEU A 7 13.41 -12.66 5.28
CA LEU A 7 13.91 -11.43 5.89
C LEU A 7 13.86 -10.25 4.89
N LEU A 8 14.26 -10.47 3.64
CA LEU A 8 14.21 -9.44 2.60
C LEU A 8 12.76 -9.02 2.31
N LEU A 9 11.84 -9.98 2.20
CA LEU A 9 10.41 -9.69 2.03
C LEU A 9 9.86 -8.89 3.21
N ALA A 10 10.18 -9.29 4.44
CA ALA A 10 9.74 -8.60 5.64
C ALA A 10 10.29 -7.16 5.71
N LEU A 11 11.56 -6.95 5.34
CA LEU A 11 12.16 -5.62 5.29
C LEU A 11 11.47 -4.74 4.24
N THR A 12 11.23 -5.26 3.02
CA THR A 12 10.53 -4.50 1.98
C THR A 12 9.10 -4.14 2.39
N LEU A 13 8.39 -5.07 3.03
CA LEU A 13 7.04 -4.84 3.52
C LEU A 13 7.04 -3.81 4.66
N ALA A 14 7.98 -3.93 5.60
CA ALA A 14 8.13 -2.98 6.70
C ALA A 14 8.45 -1.57 6.19
N THR A 15 9.30 -1.43 5.17
CA THR A 15 9.56 -0.12 4.56
C THR A 15 8.32 0.48 3.91
N LEU A 16 7.53 -0.33 3.21
CA LEU A 16 6.29 0.12 2.59
C LEU A 16 5.28 0.56 3.65
N VAL A 17 5.03 -0.27 4.67
CA VAL A 17 4.00 0.00 5.69
C VAL A 17 4.40 1.16 6.63
N LEU A 18 5.66 1.20 7.07
CA LEU A 18 6.07 2.14 8.13
C LEU A 18 6.51 3.50 7.58
N LEU A 19 7.01 3.57 6.34
CA LEU A 19 7.58 4.80 5.79
C LEU A 19 6.80 5.34 4.58
N LEU A 20 6.15 4.47 3.80
CA LEU A 20 5.51 4.83 2.53
C LEU A 20 4.10 4.19 2.40
N PRO A 21 3.22 4.35 3.40
CA PRO A 21 1.99 3.56 3.53
C PRO A 21 1.03 3.73 2.33
N ASP A 22 1.04 4.90 1.72
CA ASP A 22 0.14 5.25 0.61
C ASP A 22 0.79 5.14 -0.78
N LEU A 23 2.05 4.70 -0.87
CA LEU A 23 2.79 4.67 -2.14
C LEU A 23 2.09 3.82 -3.21
N LEU A 24 1.41 2.76 -2.79
CA LEU A 24 0.65 1.86 -3.67
C LEU A 24 -0.88 2.04 -3.52
N GLY A 25 -1.31 3.07 -2.80
CA GLY A 25 -2.72 3.41 -2.60
C GLY A 25 -3.25 4.33 -3.68
N ASP A 26 -4.57 4.29 -3.89
CA ASP A 26 -5.28 5.28 -4.70
C ASP A 26 -5.80 6.39 -3.77
N PRO A 27 -5.38 7.66 -3.94
CA PRO A 27 -5.83 8.78 -3.11
C PRO A 27 -7.36 8.95 -3.10
N ASP A 28 -8.05 8.60 -4.18
CA ASP A 28 -9.51 8.79 -4.28
C ASP A 28 -10.27 7.86 -3.31
N ASN A 29 -9.66 6.75 -2.88
CA ASN A 29 -10.26 5.85 -1.88
C ASN A 29 -10.32 6.45 -0.46
N TYR A 30 -9.68 7.61 -0.23
CA TYR A 30 -9.88 8.39 0.99
C TYR A 30 -11.17 9.23 0.96
N THR A 31 -11.84 9.31 -0.20
CA THR A 31 -13.16 9.94 -0.33
C THR A 31 -14.26 8.88 -0.20
N PRO A 32 -15.36 9.16 0.55
CA PRO A 32 -16.49 8.23 0.62
C PRO A 32 -17.10 7.98 -0.76
N ALA A 33 -17.50 6.74 -1.01
CA ALA A 33 -18.12 6.36 -2.28
C ALA A 33 -19.37 7.20 -2.58
N ASN A 34 -19.40 7.82 -3.76
CA ASN A 34 -20.58 8.51 -4.29
C ASN A 34 -21.17 7.70 -5.46
N PRO A 35 -22.33 7.05 -5.31
CA PRO A 35 -22.90 6.20 -6.36
C PRO A 35 -23.36 6.98 -7.61
N LEU A 36 -23.42 8.32 -7.54
CA LEU A 36 -23.86 9.19 -8.63
C LEU A 36 -22.71 9.87 -9.36
N SER A 37 -21.46 9.67 -8.93
CA SER A 37 -20.28 10.33 -9.50
C SER A 37 -19.12 9.35 -9.56
N THR A 38 -18.53 9.20 -10.75
CA THR A 38 -17.22 8.56 -10.91
C THR A 38 -16.13 9.62 -10.82
N PRO A 39 -15.00 9.35 -10.14
CA PRO A 39 -13.81 10.20 -10.22
C PRO A 39 -13.33 10.35 -11.68
N PRO A 40 -12.65 11.47 -12.02
CA PRO A 40 -12.20 11.78 -13.38
C PRO A 40 -11.09 10.86 -13.93
#